data_AF-A0A2D4P1W5-F1
#
_entry.id   AF-A0A2D4P1W5-F1
#
_cell.length_a   1.000
_cell.length_b   1.000
_cell.length_c   1.000
_cell.angle_alpha   90.00
_cell.angle_beta   90.00
_cell.angle_gamma   90.00
#
_symmetry.space_group_name_H-M   'P 1'
#
loop_
_entity.id
_entity.type
_entity.pdbx_description
1 polymer ?
#
loop_
_entity_poly.entity_id
_entity_poly.type
_entity_poly.pdbx_seq_one_letter_code
_entity_poly.pdbx_strand_id
1 'polypeptide(L)'
;QKFNIKLLIPVAEGMNEIWLRCDNEKQYAHWMAACRLASKGKTMADSSYNLEVQNILSFLKMQHLNPDPQIITEQITTDINPECLVSPRYLKKYKNKQITARILEAHQNVAQMSLIEAKMRFIQAWQSLPEFGITHFIARFQGGKKEELIGIAYNRLIRMDASTSDAIKTWRFSNMKQWNVNWEIKMVTVEFADDVRVSFICTEV
;
A
#
# COMPACT_ATOMS: atom_id res chain seq x y z
N GLN A 1 -3.02 0.56 -23.69
CA GLN A 1 -4.47 0.87 -23.69
C GLN A 1 -5.25 -0.44 -23.48
N LYS A 2 -6.38 -0.42 -22.77
CA LYS A 2 -7.16 -1.62 -22.44
C LYS A 2 -8.50 -1.59 -23.19
N PHE A 3 -8.67 -2.46 -24.18
CA PHE A 3 -9.91 -2.61 -24.94
C PHE A 3 -10.56 -3.94 -24.59
N ASN A 4 -11.46 -3.93 -23.61
CA ASN A 4 -12.13 -5.14 -23.13
C ASN A 4 -13.63 -5.03 -23.33
N ILE A 5 -14.27 -6.12 -23.77
CA ILE A 5 -15.72 -6.25 -23.93
C ILE A 5 -16.16 -7.37 -22.97
N LYS A 6 -17.02 -7.02 -22.00
CA LYS A 6 -17.67 -7.99 -21.13
C LYS A 6 -19.00 -8.40 -21.76
N LEU A 7 -19.16 -9.69 -22.02
CA LEU A 7 -20.39 -10.30 -22.51
C LEU A 7 -20.99 -11.15 -21.40
N LEU A 8 -22.30 -10.98 -21.19
CA LEU A 8 -23.10 -11.80 -20.29
C LEU A 8 -24.10 -12.56 -21.15
N ILE A 9 -23.89 -13.87 -21.31
CA ILE A 9 -24.66 -14.72 -22.22
C ILE A 9 -25.58 -15.62 -21.39
N PRO A 10 -26.90 -15.50 -21.50
CA PRO A 10 -27.82 -16.38 -20.80
C PRO A 10 -27.72 -17.81 -21.35
N VAL A 11 -27.59 -18.78 -20.45
CA VAL A 11 -27.55 -20.22 -20.72
C VAL A 11 -28.58 -20.93 -19.83
N ALA A 12 -28.91 -22.19 -20.12
CA ALA A 12 -29.96 -22.93 -19.39
C ALA A 12 -29.71 -23.00 -17.88
N GLU A 13 -28.44 -23.01 -17.46
CA GLU A 13 -28.01 -23.05 -16.05
C GLU A 13 -27.43 -21.71 -15.55
N GLY A 14 -27.94 -20.58 -16.07
CA GLY A 14 -27.62 -19.24 -15.54
C GLY A 14 -27.03 -18.27 -16.56
N MET A 15 -25.98 -17.55 -16.18
CA MET A 15 -25.32 -16.55 -17.03
C MET A 15 -23.85 -16.91 -17.19
N ASN A 16 -23.40 -17.05 -18.44
CA ASN A 16 -21.99 -17.22 -18.76
C ASN A 16 -21.33 -15.84 -18.97
N GLU A 17 -20.21 -15.60 -18.31
CA GLU A 17 -19.45 -14.35 -18.42
C GLU A 17 -18.21 -14.55 -19.29
N ILE A 18 -18.12 -13.82 -20.39
CA ILE A 18 -16.99 -13.87 -21.32
C ILE A 18 -16.35 -12.48 -21.43
N TRP A 19 -15.02 -12.43 -21.31
CA TRP A 19 -14.24 -11.22 -21.53
C TRP A 19 -13.44 -11.33 -22.83
N LEU A 20 -13.79 -10.50 -23.81
CA LEU A 20 -13.01 -10.36 -25.04
C LEU A 20 -12.02 -9.22 -24.86
N ARG A 21 -10.77 -9.45 -25.25
CA ARG A 21 -9.73 -8.42 -25.31
C ARG A 21 -9.38 -8.15 -26.77
N CYS A 22 -9.35 -6.87 -27.13
CA CYS A 22 -8.93 -6.41 -28.45
C CYS A 22 -7.54 -5.76 -28.37
N ASP A 23 -6.80 -5.86 -29.46
CA ASP A 23 -5.43 -5.37 -29.61
C ASP A 23 -5.37 -3.87 -29.93
N ASN A 24 -6.36 -3.37 -30.69
CA ASN A 24 -6.41 -1.97 -31.12
C ASN A 24 -7.84 -1.42 -31.22
N GLU A 25 -7.96 -0.09 -31.34
CA GLU A 25 -9.22 0.63 -31.41
C GLU A 25 -10.13 0.20 -32.55
N LYS A 26 -9.54 -0.07 -33.73
CA LYS A 26 -10.31 -0.51 -34.90
C LYS A 26 -10.95 -1.85 -34.61
N GLN A 27 -10.18 -2.82 -34.16
CA GLN A 27 -10.67 -4.15 -33.81
C GLN A 27 -11.73 -4.06 -32.70
N TYR A 28 -11.49 -3.26 -31.65
CA TYR A 28 -12.48 -3.04 -30.60
C TYR A 28 -13.79 -2.46 -31.13
N ALA A 29 -13.74 -1.44 -31.99
CA ALA A 29 -14.93 -0.83 -32.55
C ALA A 29 -15.76 -1.82 -33.38
N HIS A 30 -15.11 -2.64 -34.20
CA HIS A 30 -15.80 -3.67 -35.01
C HIS A 30 -16.46 -4.74 -34.13
N TRP A 31 -15.75 -5.26 -33.13
CA TRP A 31 -16.29 -6.29 -32.22
C TRP A 31 -17.36 -5.73 -31.28
N MET A 32 -17.17 -4.54 -30.71
CA MET A 32 -18.17 -3.90 -29.84
C MET A 32 -19.45 -3.57 -30.61
N ALA A 33 -19.34 -3.04 -31.84
CA ALA A 33 -20.50 -2.81 -32.70
C ALA A 33 -21.22 -4.13 -33.02
N ALA A 34 -20.48 -5.18 -33.37
CA ALA A 34 -21.05 -6.50 -33.67
C ALA A 34 -21.78 -7.09 -32.45
N CYS A 35 -21.17 -7.07 -31.27
CA CYS A 35 -21.78 -7.57 -30.04
C CYS A 35 -23.02 -6.76 -29.61
N ARG A 36 -22.99 -5.43 -29.78
CA ARG A 36 -24.16 -4.55 -29.51
C ARG A 36 -25.32 -4.78 -30.45
N LEU A 37 -25.05 -5.11 -31.71
CA LEU A 37 -26.10 -5.47 -32.66
C LEU A 37 -26.63 -6.88 -32.39
N ALA A 38 -25.74 -7.84 -32.12
CA ALA A 38 -26.12 -9.21 -31.79
C ALA A 38 -27.03 -9.29 -30.57
N SER A 39 -26.79 -8.47 -29.53
CA SER A 39 -27.66 -8.40 -28.35
C SER A 39 -29.06 -7.85 -28.64
N LYS A 40 -29.25 -7.15 -29.77
CA LYS A 40 -30.54 -6.68 -30.28
C LYS A 40 -31.14 -7.59 -31.36
N GLY A 41 -30.55 -8.78 -31.56
CA GLY A 41 -30.97 -9.73 -32.60
C GLY A 41 -30.59 -9.32 -34.03
N LYS A 42 -29.70 -8.34 -34.20
CA LYS A 42 -29.22 -7.85 -35.49
C LYS A 42 -27.84 -8.42 -35.83
N THR A 43 -27.55 -8.57 -37.12
CA THR A 43 -26.26 -9.09 -37.59
C THR A 43 -25.36 -7.96 -38.08
N MET A 44 -24.09 -8.27 -38.37
CA MET A 44 -23.15 -7.33 -39.00
C MET A 44 -23.56 -6.91 -40.42
N ALA A 45 -24.55 -7.56 -41.02
CA ALA A 45 -25.10 -7.19 -42.32
C ALA A 45 -26.18 -6.09 -42.24
N ASP A 46 -26.63 -5.72 -41.03
CA ASP A 46 -27.56 -4.61 -40.85
C ASP A 46 -26.89 -3.29 -41.27
N SER A 47 -27.63 -2.42 -41.98
CA SER A 47 -27.10 -1.16 -42.50
C SER A 47 -26.56 -0.23 -41.41
N SER A 48 -27.02 -0.38 -40.17
CA SER A 48 -26.53 0.38 -39.01
C SER A 48 -25.15 -0.07 -38.50
N TYR A 49 -24.63 -1.23 -38.91
CA TYR A 49 -23.33 -1.74 -38.43
C TYR A 49 -22.19 -0.77 -38.69
N ASN A 50 -22.02 -0.33 -39.94
CA ASN A 50 -20.93 0.59 -40.29
C ASN A 50 -21.07 1.94 -39.57
N LEU A 51 -22.30 2.42 -39.37
CA LEU A 51 -22.55 3.65 -38.62
C LEU A 51 -22.16 3.50 -37.14
N GLU A 52 -22.51 2.37 -36.50
CA GLU A 52 -22.13 2.08 -35.11
C GLU A 52 -20.60 1.99 -34.96
N VAL A 53 -19.90 1.37 -35.91
CA VAL A 53 -18.42 1.32 -35.91
C VAL A 53 -17.83 2.73 -35.97
N GLN A 54 -18.34 3.60 -36.86
CA GLN A 54 -17.86 4.99 -36.97
C GLN A 54 -18.16 5.81 -35.71
N ASN A 55 -19.32 5.60 -35.09
CA ASN A 55 -19.68 6.27 -33.84
C ASN A 55 -18.72 5.89 -32.71
N ILE A 56 -18.40 4.60 -32.56
CA ILE A 56 -17.44 4.12 -31.56
C ILE A 56 -16.04 4.68 -31.82
N LEU A 57 -15.57 4.65 -33.08
CA LEU A 57 -14.26 5.22 -33.44
C LEU A 57 -14.18 6.72 -33.18
N SER A 58 -15.27 7.46 -33.45
CA SER A 58 -15.32 8.90 -33.20
C SER A 58 -15.27 9.22 -31.71
N PHE A 59 -15.97 8.44 -30.89
CA PHE A 59 -15.90 8.55 -29.43
C PHE A 59 -14.49 8.27 -28.88
N LEU A 60 -13.83 7.21 -29.36
CA LEU A 60 -12.45 6.88 -28.96
C LEU A 60 -11.47 8.01 -29.30
N LYS A 61 -11.62 8.64 -30.48
CA LYS A 61 -10.80 9.81 -30.85
C LYS A 61 -11.01 11.00 -29.92
N MET A 62 -12.24 11.27 -29.48
CA MET A 62 -12.51 12.35 -28.52
C MET A 62 -11.82 12.12 -27.18
N GLN A 63 -11.71 10.86 -26.75
CA GLN A 63 -11.03 10.50 -25.50
C GLN A 63 -9.52 10.84 -25.54
N HIS A 64 -8.88 10.78 -26.72
CA HIS A 64 -7.46 11.14 -26.87
C HIS A 64 -7.20 12.64 -27.01
N LEU A 65 -8.22 13.43 -27.32
CA LEU A 65 -8.12 14.88 -27.47
C LEU A 65 -8.23 15.64 -26.12
N ASN A 66 -8.64 14.94 -25.06
CA ASN A 66 -8.61 15.42 -23.68
C ASN A 66 -7.78 14.47 -22.80
N PRO A 67 -6.44 14.39 -23.00
CA PRO A 67 -5.58 13.55 -22.17
C PRO A 67 -5.30 14.20 -20.81
N ASP A 68 -5.44 15.51 -20.70
CA ASP A 68 -5.43 16.16 -19.39
C ASP A 68 -6.79 15.87 -18.75
N PRO A 69 -6.85 15.11 -17.63
CA PRO A 69 -7.91 15.39 -16.70
C PRO A 69 -7.83 16.90 -16.51
N GLN A 70 -8.91 17.63 -16.83
CA GLN A 70 -9.12 18.91 -16.20
C GLN A 70 -8.99 18.57 -14.72
N ILE A 71 -7.83 18.87 -14.15
CA ILE A 71 -7.68 19.01 -12.72
C ILE A 71 -8.70 20.10 -12.49
N ILE A 72 -9.90 19.68 -12.10
CA ILE A 72 -10.82 20.59 -11.48
C ILE A 72 -9.96 21.03 -10.31
N THR A 73 -9.35 22.20 -10.42
CA THR A 73 -9.05 23.03 -9.29
C THR A 73 -10.41 23.35 -8.70
N GLU A 74 -11.05 22.34 -8.13
CA GLU A 74 -11.76 22.51 -6.89
C GLU A 74 -10.69 23.22 -6.08
N GLN A 75 -10.91 24.51 -5.87
CA GLN A 75 -10.35 25.17 -4.73
C GLN A 75 -10.77 24.25 -3.59
N ILE A 76 -9.90 23.31 -3.24
CA ILE A 76 -10.05 22.51 -2.04
C ILE A 76 -10.01 23.62 -1.01
N THR A 77 -11.19 24.07 -0.57
CA THR A 77 -11.36 24.78 0.67
C THR A 77 -10.87 23.75 1.66
N THR A 78 -9.57 23.79 1.94
CA THR A 78 -8.86 22.81 2.76
C THR A 78 -9.37 23.05 4.18
N ASP A 79 -10.54 22.48 4.47
CA ASP A 79 -11.04 22.33 5.82
C ASP A 79 -10.21 21.25 6.49
N ILE A 80 -8.95 21.60 6.76
CA ILE A 80 -7.99 20.76 7.43
C ILE A 80 -8.45 20.70 8.88
N ASN A 81 -9.02 19.57 9.25
CA ASN A 81 -9.28 19.22 10.64
C ASN A 81 -8.02 18.57 11.25
N PRO A 82 -7.24 19.26 12.10
CA PRO A 82 -6.02 18.69 12.66
C PRO A 82 -6.30 17.53 13.63
N GLU A 83 -7.50 17.44 14.20
CA GLU A 83 -7.85 16.40 15.17
C GLU A 83 -7.78 14.98 14.59
N CYS A 84 -7.94 14.86 13.27
CA CYS A 84 -7.84 13.59 12.54
C CYS A 84 -6.47 13.32 11.91
N LEU A 85 -5.54 14.28 11.98
CA LEU A 85 -4.26 14.23 11.23
C LEU A 85 -3.03 14.15 12.13
N VAL A 86 -3.15 14.54 13.40
CA VAL A 86 -2.03 14.48 14.36
C VAL A 86 -2.40 13.66 15.59
N SER A 87 -1.39 13.05 16.20
CA SER A 87 -1.59 12.31 17.46
C SER A 87 -2.13 13.23 18.58
N PRO A 88 -2.90 12.70 19.55
CA PRO A 88 -3.48 13.49 20.65
C PRO A 88 -2.46 14.27 21.48
N ARG A 89 -1.20 13.81 21.54
CA ARG A 89 -0.11 14.49 22.23
C ARG A 89 0.16 15.89 21.64
N TYR A 90 0.04 16.06 20.33
CA TYR A 90 0.25 17.37 19.68
C TYR A 90 -0.93 18.31 19.92
N LEU A 91 -2.16 17.81 19.93
CA LEU A 91 -3.37 18.59 20.24
C LEU A 91 -3.35 19.14 21.67
N LYS A 92 -2.77 18.40 22.62
CA LYS A 92 -2.55 18.87 24.00
C LYS A 92 -1.47 19.94 24.10
N LYS A 93 -0.48 19.94 23.21
CA LYS A 93 0.70 20.82 23.28
C LYS A 93 0.53 22.13 22.51
N TYR A 94 -0.17 22.11 21.37
CA TYR A 94 -0.30 23.25 20.48
C TYR A 94 -1.77 23.60 20.24
N LYS A 95 -2.05 24.90 20.04
CA LYS A 95 -3.40 25.34 19.68
C LYS A 95 -3.75 24.89 18.26
N ASN A 96 -5.00 24.52 18.03
CA ASN A 96 -5.50 24.03 16.74
C ASN A 96 -5.06 24.93 15.55
N LYS A 97 -5.26 26.26 15.67
CA LYS A 97 -4.82 27.25 14.66
C LYS A 97 -3.32 27.18 14.30
N GLN A 98 -2.45 26.93 15.27
CA GLN A 98 -1.00 26.81 15.02
C GLN A 98 -0.68 25.52 14.25
N ILE A 99 -1.38 24.42 14.58
CA ILE A 99 -1.22 23.15 13.89
C ILE A 99 -1.71 23.28 12.45
N THR A 100 -2.90 23.85 12.23
CA THR A 100 -3.46 24.08 10.88
C THR A 100 -2.50 24.88 10.00
N ALA A 101 -1.93 25.98 10.53
CA ALA A 101 -0.97 26.79 9.79
C ALA A 101 0.26 25.99 9.36
N ARG A 102 0.82 25.16 10.25
CA ARG A 102 1.97 24.29 9.93
C ARG A 102 1.64 23.18 8.94
N ILE A 103 0.42 22.61 9.02
CA ILE A 103 -0.03 21.61 8.04
C ILE A 103 -0.16 22.25 6.66
N LEU A 104 -0.77 23.44 6.56
CA LEU A 104 -0.92 24.16 5.30
C LEU A 104 0.42 24.51 4.65
N GLU A 105 1.39 24.96 5.45
CA GLU A 105 2.76 25.23 5.00
C GLU A 105 3.42 23.96 4.46
N ALA A 106 3.37 22.86 5.20
CA ALA A 106 3.95 21.59 4.77
C ALA A 106 3.24 21.00 3.53
N HIS A 107 1.92 21.21 3.41
CA HIS A 107 1.09 20.73 2.31
C HIS A 107 1.53 21.30 0.95
N GLN A 108 2.07 22.52 0.92
CA GLN A 108 2.57 23.12 -0.34
C GLN A 108 3.62 22.23 -1.03
N ASN A 109 4.42 21.48 -0.27
CA ASN A 109 5.45 20.58 -0.80
C ASN A 109 4.89 19.30 -1.44
N VAL A 110 3.62 18.97 -1.20
CA VAL A 110 2.98 17.72 -1.63
C VAL A 110 1.71 17.93 -2.45
N ALA A 111 1.26 19.17 -2.63
CA ALA A 111 -0.01 19.51 -3.27
C ALA A 111 -0.14 19.03 -4.72
N GLN A 112 0.98 18.83 -5.42
CA GLN A 112 1.02 18.38 -6.82
C GLN A 112 1.24 16.86 -6.96
N MET A 113 1.34 16.12 -5.86
CA MET A 113 1.53 14.68 -5.90
C MET A 113 0.22 13.97 -6.27
N SER A 114 0.32 12.93 -7.08
CA SER A 114 -0.83 12.05 -7.31
C SER A 114 -1.25 11.32 -6.02
N LEU A 115 -2.48 10.82 -5.95
CA LEU A 115 -2.98 10.06 -4.80
C LEU A 115 -2.06 8.90 -4.38
N ILE A 116 -1.55 8.16 -5.36
CA ILE A 116 -0.67 7.01 -5.10
C ILE A 116 0.70 7.49 -4.66
N GLU A 117 1.23 8.54 -5.29
CA GLU A 117 2.53 9.10 -4.93
C GLU A 117 2.52 9.67 -3.51
N ALA A 118 1.49 10.42 -3.12
CA ALA A 118 1.34 10.95 -1.77
C ALA A 118 1.31 9.83 -0.71
N LYS A 119 0.56 8.74 -0.98
CA LYS A 119 0.54 7.54 -0.11
C LYS A 119 1.92 6.87 -0.03
N MET A 120 2.63 6.75 -1.15
CA MET A 120 3.98 6.17 -1.16
C MET A 120 4.97 7.02 -0.38
N ARG A 121 4.91 8.35 -0.53
CA ARG A 121 5.74 9.29 0.24
C ARG A 121 5.46 9.21 1.74
N PHE A 122 4.20 9.05 2.14
CA PHE A 122 3.83 8.82 3.53
C PHE A 122 4.48 7.55 4.10
N ILE A 123 4.41 6.43 3.36
CA ILE A 123 5.07 5.17 3.74
C ILE A 123 6.58 5.35 3.84
N GLN A 124 7.22 6.01 2.87
CA GLN A 124 8.65 6.27 2.89
C GLN A 124 9.08 7.13 4.09
N ALA A 125 8.31 8.16 4.44
CA ALA A 125 8.56 8.97 5.62
C ALA A 125 8.43 8.13 6.90
N TRP A 126 7.40 7.29 7.01
CA TRP A 126 7.24 6.35 8.12
C TRP A 126 8.41 5.36 8.21
N GLN A 127 8.87 4.82 7.08
CA GLN A 127 10.01 3.92 7.00
C GLN A 127 11.35 4.56 7.39
N SER A 128 11.46 5.89 7.26
CA SER A 128 12.67 6.64 7.63
C SER A 128 12.79 6.92 9.13
N LEU A 129 11.76 6.62 9.92
CA LEU A 129 11.81 6.81 11.37
C LEU A 129 12.85 5.86 12.02
N PRO A 130 13.58 6.30 13.05
CA PRO A 130 14.63 5.49 13.70
C PRO A 130 14.14 4.13 14.22
N GLU A 131 12.94 4.10 14.78
CA GLU A 131 12.32 2.90 15.37
C GLU A 131 11.49 2.09 14.37
N PHE A 132 11.53 2.43 13.07
CA PHE A 132 10.77 1.73 12.06
C PHE A 132 11.19 0.25 11.96
N GLY A 133 10.18 -0.62 11.89
CA GLY A 133 10.37 -2.04 11.64
C GLY A 133 10.97 -2.82 12.80
N ILE A 134 10.88 -2.31 14.04
CA ILE A 134 11.30 -3.00 15.26
C ILE A 134 10.07 -3.55 15.99
N THR A 135 9.99 -4.87 16.14
CA THR A 135 9.00 -5.54 16.99
C THR A 135 9.61 -5.85 18.33
N HIS A 136 8.97 -5.39 19.41
CA HIS A 136 9.50 -5.50 20.77
C HIS A 136 8.85 -6.68 21.50
N PHE A 137 9.67 -7.49 22.16
CA PHE A 137 9.23 -8.53 23.09
C PHE A 137 9.91 -8.33 24.43
N ILE A 138 9.19 -8.58 25.52
CA ILE A 138 9.78 -8.64 26.86
C ILE A 138 10.63 -9.90 26.95
N ALA A 139 11.89 -9.73 27.33
CA ALA A 139 12.84 -10.83 27.43
C ALA A 139 13.77 -10.66 28.64
N ARG A 140 14.21 -11.80 29.18
CA ARG A 140 15.26 -11.86 30.20
C ARG A 140 16.52 -12.46 29.58
N PHE A 141 17.55 -11.63 29.43
CA PHE A 141 18.84 -12.07 28.90
C PHE A 141 19.64 -12.84 29.96
N GLN A 142 20.45 -13.81 29.52
CA GLN A 142 21.34 -14.54 30.40
C GLN A 142 22.28 -13.59 31.17
N GLY A 143 22.29 -13.68 32.50
CA GLY A 143 23.04 -12.79 33.40
C GLY A 143 22.34 -11.47 33.75
N GLY A 144 21.18 -11.18 33.14
CA GLY A 144 20.33 -10.03 33.49
C GLY A 144 19.47 -10.32 34.71
N LYS A 145 19.44 -9.38 35.67
CA LYS A 145 18.55 -9.45 36.85
C LYS A 145 17.19 -8.79 36.61
N LYS A 146 17.05 -8.03 35.52
CA LYS A 146 15.84 -7.26 35.19
C LYS A 146 15.24 -7.74 33.88
N GLU A 147 13.96 -7.46 33.70
CA GLU A 147 13.31 -7.59 32.40
C GLU A 147 13.80 -6.49 31.48
N GLU A 148 14.06 -6.88 30.23
CA GLU A 148 14.56 -6.03 29.17
C GLU A 148 13.73 -6.28 27.90
N LEU A 149 14.07 -5.63 26.80
CA LEU A 149 13.40 -5.83 25.53
C LEU A 149 14.33 -6.47 24.52
N ILE A 150 13.82 -7.44 23.77
CA ILE A 150 14.40 -7.89 22.50
C ILE A 150 13.61 -7.25 21.36
N GLY A 151 14.25 -6.31 20.67
CA GLY A 151 13.79 -5.72 19.42
C GLY A 151 14.20 -6.59 18.23
N ILE A 152 13.22 -7.04 17.45
CA ILE A 152 13.44 -7.79 16.22
C ILE A 152 13.17 -6.85 15.05
N ALA A 153 14.20 -6.57 14.26
CA ALA A 153 14.07 -5.87 12.99
C ALA A 153 14.41 -6.79 11.83
N TYR A 154 14.09 -6.39 10.60
CA TYR A 154 14.28 -7.25 9.41
C TYR A 154 15.72 -7.75 9.20
N ASN A 155 16.73 -7.02 9.71
CA ASN A 155 18.15 -7.31 9.50
C ASN A 155 18.96 -7.53 10.78
N ARG A 156 18.35 -7.38 11.97
CA ARG A 156 19.07 -7.39 13.24
C ARG A 156 18.18 -7.71 14.44
N LEU A 157 18.80 -8.26 15.47
CA LEU A 157 18.29 -8.31 16.83
C LEU A 157 18.90 -7.19 17.65
N ILE A 158 18.12 -6.59 18.54
CA ILE A 158 18.52 -5.46 19.37
C ILE A 158 18.11 -5.77 20.81
N ARG A 159 19.06 -5.79 21.73
CA ARG A 159 18.79 -5.78 23.17
C ARG A 159 18.59 -4.33 23.58
N MET A 160 17.45 -4.04 24.19
CA MET A 160 17.03 -2.68 24.54
C MET A 160 16.65 -2.59 26.01
N ASP A 161 16.90 -1.45 26.64
CA ASP A 161 16.46 -1.18 28.00
C ASP A 161 14.94 -1.05 28.05
N ALA A 162 14.27 -1.72 29.00
CA ALA A 162 12.81 -1.70 29.08
C ALA A 162 12.23 -0.34 29.52
N SER A 163 13.02 0.51 30.18
CA SER A 163 12.57 1.80 30.69
C SER A 163 12.84 2.96 29.73
N THR A 164 14.01 2.98 29.08
CA THR A 164 14.37 4.05 28.14
C THR A 164 14.12 3.69 26.68
N SER A 165 13.95 2.40 26.36
CA SER A 165 13.96 1.88 24.98
C SER A 165 15.27 2.14 24.24
N ASP A 166 16.37 2.43 24.94
CA ASP A 166 17.68 2.61 24.31
C ASP A 166 18.29 1.28 23.89
N ALA A 167 18.96 1.27 22.73
CA ALA A 167 19.69 0.10 22.24
C ALA A 167 20.97 -0.13 23.06
N ILE A 168 21.00 -1.24 23.80
CA ILE A 168 22.16 -1.69 24.60
C ILE A 168 23.15 -2.46 23.72
N LYS A 169 22.66 -3.41 22.92
CA LYS A 169 23.50 -4.24 22.06
C LYS A 169 22.74 -4.66 20.80
N THR A 170 23.45 -4.74 19.67
CA THR A 170 22.87 -5.09 18.37
C THR A 170 23.61 -6.28 17.77
N TRP A 171 22.87 -7.24 17.23
CA TRP A 171 23.39 -8.38 16.48
C TRP A 171 22.79 -8.42 15.09
N ARG A 172 23.62 -8.53 14.05
CA ARG A 172 23.17 -8.54 12.65
C ARG A 172 22.85 -9.95 12.19
N PHE A 173 21.73 -10.12 11.48
CA PHE A 173 21.36 -11.43 10.91
C PHE A 173 22.34 -11.92 9.85
N SER A 174 23.09 -11.03 9.19
CA SER A 174 24.16 -11.42 8.26
C SER A 174 25.22 -12.33 8.89
N ASN A 175 25.39 -12.26 10.21
CA ASN A 175 26.37 -13.04 10.95
C ASN A 175 25.73 -14.23 11.67
N MET A 176 24.42 -14.44 11.56
CA MET A 176 23.71 -15.52 12.25
C MET A 176 23.99 -16.86 11.57
N LYS A 177 24.42 -17.85 12.33
CA LYS A 177 24.69 -19.21 11.84
C LYS A 177 23.48 -20.11 12.04
N GLN A 178 22.95 -20.14 13.25
CA GLN A 178 21.82 -20.97 13.63
C GLN A 178 21.13 -20.41 14.88
N TRP A 179 19.91 -20.88 15.14
CA TRP A 179 19.22 -20.64 16.40
C TRP A 179 18.58 -21.93 16.91
N ASN A 180 18.45 -22.03 18.23
CA ASN A 180 17.76 -23.11 18.89
C ASN A 180 16.75 -22.55 19.89
N VAL A 181 15.63 -23.24 20.03
CA VAL A 181 14.62 -22.93 21.04
C VAL A 181 14.51 -24.11 21.97
N ASN A 182 14.86 -23.90 23.24
CA ASN A 182 14.61 -24.85 24.30
C ASN A 182 13.25 -24.53 24.94
N TRP A 183 12.26 -25.37 24.65
CA TRP A 183 10.88 -25.21 25.14
C TRP A 183 10.71 -25.48 26.64
N GLU A 184 11.57 -26.30 27.24
CA GLU A 184 11.49 -26.65 28.66
C GLU A 184 11.77 -25.43 29.55
N ILE A 185 12.78 -24.64 29.16
CA ILE A 185 13.18 -23.41 29.88
C ILE A 185 12.78 -22.13 29.13
N LYS A 186 12.01 -22.26 28.04
CA LYS A 186 11.49 -21.15 27.20
C LYS A 186 12.60 -20.20 26.70
N MET A 187 13.76 -20.76 26.40
CA MET A 187 14.96 -20.02 26.05
C MET A 187 15.24 -20.10 24.55
N VAL A 188 15.41 -18.95 23.92
CA VAL A 188 15.93 -18.84 22.56
C VAL A 188 17.42 -18.57 22.66
N THR A 189 18.21 -19.36 21.95
CA THR A 189 19.65 -19.18 21.82
C THR A 189 20.01 -19.00 20.36
N VAL A 190 20.68 -17.88 20.05
CA VAL A 190 21.11 -17.53 18.70
C VAL A 190 22.63 -17.50 18.66
N GLU A 191 23.19 -18.20 17.68
CA GLU A 191 24.63 -18.30 17.45
C GLU A 191 25.01 -17.48 16.21
N PHE A 192 26.03 -16.64 16.38
CA PHE A 192 26.59 -15.79 15.34
C PHE A 192 28.01 -16.24 14.99
N ALA A 193 28.61 -15.60 13.98
CA ALA A 193 30.03 -15.68 13.71
C ALA A 193 30.88 -15.26 14.93
N ASP A 194 32.16 -15.64 14.91
CA ASP A 194 33.14 -15.32 15.96
C ASP A 194 32.75 -15.83 17.36
N ASP A 195 32.07 -16.98 17.40
CA ASP A 195 31.59 -17.65 18.62
C ASP A 195 30.73 -16.77 19.54
N VAL A 196 30.11 -15.72 18.97
CA VAL A 196 29.17 -14.87 19.68
C VAL A 196 27.83 -15.58 19.83
N ARG A 197 27.43 -15.82 21.08
CA ARG A 197 26.14 -16.44 21.42
C ARG A 197 25.30 -15.48 22.25
N VAL A 198 24.00 -15.41 21.97
CA VAL A 198 23.03 -14.70 22.79
C VAL A 198 21.91 -15.65 23.20
N SER A 199 21.55 -15.64 24.47
CA SER A 199 20.46 -16.42 25.03
C SER A 199 19.51 -15.50 25.79
N PHE A 200 18.22 -15.64 25.52
CA PHE A 200 17.17 -14.88 26.19
C PHE A 200 15.91 -15.73 26.36
N ILE A 201 15.19 -15.47 27.43
CA ILE A 201 13.93 -16.14 27.78
C ILE A 201 12.79 -15.16 27.53
N CYS A 202 11.77 -15.60 26.79
CA CYS A 202 10.53 -14.84 26.60
C CYS A 202 9.44 -15.37 27.53
N THR A 203 8.60 -14.48 28.04
CA THR A 203 7.38 -14.88 28.76
C THR A 203 6.33 -15.39 27.78
N GLU A 204 5.57 -16.40 28.18
CA GLU A 204 4.43 -16.89 27.40
C GLU A 204 3.34 -15.81 27.40
N VAL A 205 2.72 -15.57 26.24
CA VAL A 205 1.58 -14.65 26.08
C VAL A 205 0.30 -15.39 26.40
#